data_AF-A0A9X2BWW3-F1
#
_entry.id   AF-A0A9X2BWW3-F1
#
_cell.length_a   1.000
_cell.length_b   1.000
_cell.length_c   1.000
_cell.angle_alpha   90.00
_cell.angle_beta   90.00
_cell.angle_gamma   90.00
#
_symmetry.space_group_name_H-M   'P 1'
#
loop_
_entity.id
_entity.type
_entity.pdbx_description
1 polymer ?
#
loop_
_entity_poly.entity_id
_entity_poly.type
_entity_poly.pdbx_seq_one_letter_code
_entity_poly.pdbx_strand_id
1 'polypeptide(L)' 'MSALTGEDVRSILGTVDNDLMARILATGATREELAEAYAWLSNNEALMNSGQPLASGRVAELIDLLEEGEEDTPPSTPG' A
#
# COMPACT_ATOMS: atom_id res chain seq x y z
N MET A 1 -10.85 14.84 -5.86
CA MET A 1 -10.23 13.52 -5.60
C MET A 1 -11.35 12.50 -5.64
N SER A 2 -11.31 11.59 -6.61
CA SER A 2 -12.31 10.52 -6.71
C SER A 2 -12.06 9.49 -5.61
N ALA A 3 -13.14 8.92 -5.08
CA ALA A 3 -13.04 7.81 -4.13
C ALA A 3 -12.27 6.65 -4.79
N LEU A 4 -11.37 6.02 -4.01
CA LEU A 4 -10.65 4.84 -4.46
C LEU A 4 -11.64 3.72 -4.79
N THR A 5 -11.46 3.06 -5.93
CA THR A 5 -12.28 1.92 -6.36
C THR A 5 -11.44 0.65 -6.47
N GLY A 6 -12.08 -0.52 -6.46
CA GLY A 6 -11.37 -1.79 -6.62
C GLY A 6 -10.61 -1.91 -7.96
N GLU A 7 -11.07 -1.22 -9.00
CA GLU A 7 -10.36 -1.13 -10.28
C GLU A 7 -9.07 -0.29 -10.15
N ASP A 8 -9.11 0.82 -9.40
CA ASP A 8 -7.92 1.63 -9.11
C ASP A 8 -6.88 0.84 -8.32
N VAL A 9 -7.34 0.08 -7.31
CA VAL A 9 -6.46 -0.78 -6.50
C VAL A 9 -5.76 -1.81 -7.38
N ARG A 10 -6.50 -2.52 -8.24
CA ARG A 10 -5.91 -3.47 -9.21
C ARG A 10 -5.02 -2.80 -10.23
N SER A 11 -5.31 -1.58 -10.64
CA SER A 11 -4.47 -0.84 -11.57
C SER A 11 -3.12 -0.44 -10.97
N ILE A 12 -3.03 -0.27 -9.65
CA ILE A 12 -1.81 0.16 -8.94
C ILE A 12 -1.03 -1.06 -8.43
N LEU A 13 -1.68 -1.93 -7.66
CA LEU A 13 -1.08 -3.10 -7.02
C LEU A 13 -1.03 -4.32 -7.94
N GLY A 14 -1.81 -4.33 -9.02
CA GLY A 14 -1.96 -5.50 -9.88
C GLY A 14 -2.94 -6.53 -9.29
N THR A 15 -2.44 -7.74 -9.07
CA THR A 15 -3.26 -8.85 -8.56
C THR A 15 -3.32 -8.78 -7.05
N VAL A 16 -4.42 -8.25 -6.52
CA VAL A 16 -4.67 -8.11 -5.08
C VAL A 16 -5.86 -8.97 -4.66
N ASP A 17 -5.76 -9.57 -3.48
CA ASP A 17 -6.85 -10.32 -2.86
C ASP A 17 -8.05 -9.44 -2.53
N ASN A 18 -9.25 -10.01 -2.60
CA ASN A 18 -10.47 -9.27 -2.30
C ASN A 18 -10.54 -8.81 -0.84
N ASP A 19 -9.86 -9.53 0.08
CA ASP A 19 -9.77 -9.15 1.49
C ASP A 19 -8.92 -7.88 1.68
N LEU A 20 -7.68 -7.90 1.17
CA LEU A 20 -6.79 -6.75 1.16
C LEU A 20 -7.43 -5.56 0.44
N MET A 21 -8.09 -5.78 -0.70
CA MET A 21 -8.86 -4.74 -1.40
C MET A 21 -9.96 -4.13 -0.51
N ALA A 22 -10.73 -4.95 0.21
CA ALA A 22 -11.77 -4.44 1.09
C ALA A 22 -11.20 -3.60 2.24
N ARG A 23 -10.06 -4.02 2.82
CA ARG A 23 -9.36 -3.28 3.87
C ARG A 23 -8.83 -1.93 3.37
N ILE A 24 -8.20 -1.91 2.20
CA ILE A 24 -7.73 -0.69 1.53
C ILE A 24 -8.89 0.26 1.26
N LEU A 25 -10.01 -0.23 0.71
CA LEU A 25 -11.19 0.59 0.47
C LEU A 25 -11.83 1.12 1.76
N ALA A 26 -11.76 0.35 2.85
CA ALA A 26 -12.28 0.75 4.17
C ALA A 26 -11.48 1.89 4.82
N THR A 27 -10.20 2.07 4.47
CA THR A 27 -9.40 3.23 4.92
C THR A 27 -9.95 4.58 4.43
N GLY A 28 -10.78 4.56 3.38
CA GLY A 28 -11.29 5.76 2.73
C GLY A 28 -10.20 6.56 2.01
N ALA A 29 -9.10 5.91 1.63
CA ALA A 29 -8.04 6.51 0.86
C ALA A 29 -8.47 6.87 -0.56
N THR A 30 -7.65 7.69 -1.19
CA THR A 30 -7.75 8.06 -2.60
C THR A 30 -6.74 7.27 -3.44
N ARG A 31 -6.96 7.25 -4.75
CA ARG A 31 -6.03 6.64 -5.71
C ARG A 31 -4.60 7.19 -5.58
N GLU A 32 -4.48 8.49 -5.31
CA GLU A 32 -3.19 9.18 -5.17
C GLU A 32 -2.43 8.69 -3.92
N GLU A 33 -3.13 8.57 -2.79
CA GLU A 33 -2.56 8.04 -1.53
C GLU A 33 -2.11 6.58 -1.68
N LEU A 34 -2.89 5.74 -2.37
CA LEU A 34 -2.51 4.35 -2.63
C LEU A 34 -1.31 4.24 -3.58
N ALA A 35 -1.28 5.06 -4.63
CA ALA A 35 -0.17 5.08 -5.57
C ALA A 35 1.13 5.55 -4.88
N GLU A 36 1.03 6.52 -3.97
CA GLU A 36 2.16 6.97 -3.16
C GLU A 36 2.65 5.84 -2.24
N ALA A 37 1.76 5.20 -1.48
CA ALA A 37 2.09 4.07 -0.60
C ALA A 37 2.80 2.94 -1.37
N TYR A 38 2.26 2.55 -2.53
CA TYR A 38 2.87 1.53 -3.37
C TYR A 38 4.23 1.96 -3.94
N ALA A 39 4.39 3.23 -4.31
CA ALA A 39 5.68 3.76 -4.76
C ALA A 39 6.73 3.78 -3.64
N TRP A 40 6.32 4.00 -2.38
CA TRP A 40 7.20 3.88 -1.22
C TRP A 40 7.72 2.45 -1.05
N LEU A 41 6.83 1.45 -1.13
CA LEU A 41 7.20 0.04 -1.06
C LEU A 41 8.08 -0.41 -2.23
N SER A 42 7.73 0.00 -3.45
CA SER A 42 8.39 -0.46 -4.67
C SER A 42 9.70 0.27 -4.98
N ASN A 43 9.88 1.53 -4.54
CA ASN A 43 10.90 2.43 -5.11
C ASN A 43 11.78 3.13 -4.06
N ASN A 44 12.19 2.38 -3.04
CA ASN A 44 12.96 2.81 -1.86
C ASN A 44 14.21 3.69 -2.15
N GLU A 45 14.79 3.70 -3.35
CA GLU A 45 15.99 4.50 -3.67
C GLU A 45 15.72 5.90 -4.27
N ALA A 46 14.59 6.10 -4.95
CA ALA A 46 14.29 7.36 -5.64
C ALA A 46 13.59 8.40 -4.75
N LEU A 47 12.73 7.94 -3.84
CA LEU A 47 12.00 8.79 -2.89
C LEU A 47 12.90 9.32 -1.76
N MET A 48 13.85 8.51 -1.29
CA MET A 48 14.87 8.96 -0.32
C MET A 48 15.72 10.12 -0.83
N ASN A 49 16.02 10.17 -2.14
CA ASN A 49 16.82 11.24 -2.74
C ASN A 49 16.02 12.54 -2.97
N SER A 50 14.69 12.49 -2.93
CA SER A 50 13.83 13.65 -3.23
C SER A 50 13.59 14.57 -2.01
N GLY A 51 14.04 14.16 -0.81
CA GLY A 51 13.84 14.93 0.42
C GLY A 51 12.37 15.04 0.85
N GLN A 52 11.52 14.14 0.36
CA GLN A 52 10.09 14.12 0.67
C GLN A 52 9.89 13.63 2.11
N PRO A 53 9.07 14.30 2.95
CA PRO A 53 8.80 13.85 4.30
C PRO A 53 8.22 12.43 4.27
N LEU A 54 8.63 11.60 5.24
CA LEU A 54 8.11 10.24 5.43
C LEU A 54 6.58 10.24 5.32
N ALA A 55 6.05 9.27 4.56
CA ALA A 55 4.61 9.03 4.46
C ALA A 55 3.99 9.10 5.88
N SER A 56 3.05 10.01 6.08
CA SER A 56 2.44 10.27 7.38
C SER A 56 0.92 10.26 7.25
N GLY A 57 0.23 9.76 8.28
CA GLY A 57 -1.23 9.63 8.27
C GLY A 57 -1.68 8.44 7.42
N ARG A 58 -2.59 8.67 6.47
CA ARG A 58 -3.26 7.59 5.74
C ARG A 58 -2.35 6.82 4.79
N VAL A 59 -1.34 7.46 4.20
CA VAL A 59 -0.35 6.77 3.35
C VAL A 59 0.48 5.77 4.17
N ALA A 60 0.83 6.10 5.41
CA ALA A 60 1.53 5.18 6.30
C ALA A 60 0.67 3.96 6.67
N GLU A 61 -0.62 4.18 6.95
CA GLU A 61 -1.58 3.10 7.22
C GLU A 61 -1.76 2.17 6.01
N LEU A 62 -1.74 2.73 4.80
CA LEU A 62 -1.78 1.93 3.57
C LEU A 62 -0.50 1.12 3.35
N ILE A 63 0.68 1.67 3.64
CA ILE A 63 1.95 0.94 3.55
C ILE A 63 1.92 -0.27 4.48
N ASP A 64 1.53 -0.08 5.74
CA ASP A 64 1.42 -1.14 6.75
C ASP A 64 0.44 -2.25 6.31
N LEU A 65 -0.73 -1.86 5.77
CA LEU A 65 -1.71 -2.80 5.22
C LEU A 65 -1.18 -3.62 4.04
N LEU A 66 -0.38 -3.00 3.17
CA LEU A 66 0.19 -3.66 2.00
C LEU A 66 1.29 -4.64 2.42
N GLU A 67 2.15 -4.25 3.37
CA GLU A 67 3.15 -5.16 3.96
C GLU A 67 2.46 -6.35 4.64
N GLU A 68 1.45 -6.13 5.49
CA GLU A 68 0.74 -7.22 6.17
C GLU A 68 0.03 -8.17 5.19
N GLY A 69 -0.43 -7.66 4.05
CA GLY A 69 -1.10 -8.46 3.02
C GLY A 69 -0.15 -9.31 2.16
N GLU A 70 1.14 -8.94 2.05
CA GLU A 70 2.17 -9.76 1.41
C GLU A 70 2.70 -10.86 2.36
N GLU A 71 2.53 -10.67 3.68
CA GLU A 71 2.98 -11.57 4.74
C GLU A 71 2.04 -12.77 5.01
N ASP A 72 1.54 -13.45 3.98
CA ASP A 72 1.03 -14.84 4.12
C ASP A 72 2.17 -15.85 3.90
N THR A 73 3.31 -15.61 4.55
CA THR A 73 4.33 -16.65 4.75
C THR A 73 4.35 -16.97 6.25
N PRO A 74 4.01 -18.20 6.69
CA PRO A 74 4.05 -18.52 8.11
C PRO A 74 5.46 -18.23 8.64
N PRO A 75 5.60 -17.78 9.90
CA PRO A 75 6.90 -17.49 10.45
C PRO A 75 7.74 -18.75 10.30
N SER A 76 8.77 -18.68 9.45
CA SER A 76 9.77 -19.73 9.34
C SER A 76 10.41 -19.81 10.71
N THR A 77 9.91 -20.76 11.49
CA THR A 77 10.32 -21.01 12.86
C THR A 77 11.79 -21.40 12.79
N PRO A 78 12.73 -20.60 13.33
CA PRO A 78 14.11 -21.04 13.39
C PRO A 78 14.20 -22.14 14.44
N GLY A 79 14.59 -23.34 14.00
CA GLY A 79 14.99 -24.46 14.85
C GLY A 79 16.47 -24.43 15.17
#